data_AF-A0A4Q9FBQ9-F1
#
_entry.id   AF-A0A4Q9FBQ9-F1
#
_cell.length_a   1.000
_cell.length_b   1.000
_cell.length_c   1.000
_cell.angle_alpha   90.00
_cell.angle_beta   90.00
_cell.angle_gamma   90.00
#
_symmetry.space_group_name_H-M   'P 1'
#
loop_
_entity.id
_entity.type
_entity.pdbx_description
1 polymer ?
#
loop_
_entity_poly.entity_id
_entity_poly.type
_entity_poly.pdbx_seq_one_letter_code
_entity_poly.pdbx_strand_id
1 'polypeptide(L)'
;MKNLVKNILTLVLLLCFITVSNAQKPEHAGKKDKVENKIKKEKKKGKDNVDKEIKEKKQKKEKAEKEIKKEKEEKANELNEEGKAYGKDKYGLEGKAYGQERARQAKLQKEENVRQLESSIEKGESKANDARERLKVAKEKLKAKKKQGKISDENYDKEMERIEAVEKEVDTLEKKVKKGKQLKKKQS
;
A
#
# COMPACT_ATOMS: atom_id res chain seq x y z
N MET A 1 -10.66 32.15 -54.51
CA MET A 1 -10.98 30.77 -54.04
C MET A 1 -10.07 29.69 -54.63
N LYS A 2 -9.64 29.76 -55.90
CA LYS A 2 -8.79 28.72 -56.51
C LYS A 2 -7.43 28.52 -55.81
N ASN A 3 -6.84 29.57 -55.25
CA ASN A 3 -5.55 29.48 -54.54
C ASN A 3 -5.67 29.00 -53.09
N LEU A 4 -6.83 29.22 -52.46
CA LEU A 4 -7.11 28.75 -51.11
C LEU A 4 -7.35 27.24 -51.09
N VAL A 5 -8.11 26.74 -52.07
CA VAL A 5 -8.34 25.30 -52.25
C VAL A 5 -7.04 24.58 -52.65
N LYS A 6 -6.19 25.19 -53.48
CA LYS A 6 -4.86 24.66 -53.78
C LYS A 6 -3.97 24.57 -52.54
N ASN A 7 -3.95 25.59 -51.68
CA ASN A 7 -3.14 25.60 -50.45
C ASN A 7 -3.64 24.61 -49.38
N ILE A 8 -4.95 24.37 -49.30
CA ILE A 8 -5.52 23.36 -48.41
C ILE A 8 -5.23 21.95 -48.96
N LEU A 9 -5.30 21.76 -50.28
CA LEU A 9 -4.99 20.47 -50.91
C LEU A 9 -3.51 20.10 -50.79
N THR A 10 -2.58 21.05 -50.89
CA THR A 10 -1.15 20.81 -50.65
C THR A 10 -0.83 20.55 -49.17
N LEU A 11 -1.53 21.19 -48.23
CA LEU A 11 -1.34 20.93 -46.80
C LEU A 11 -1.81 19.53 -46.40
N VAL A 12 -2.91 19.04 -47.00
CA VAL A 12 -3.43 17.69 -46.76
C VAL A 12 -2.56 16.62 -47.43
N LEU A 13 -1.98 16.91 -48.61
CA LEU A 13 -1.05 15.97 -49.26
C LEU A 13 0.28 15.81 -48.49
N LEU A 14 0.75 16.86 -47.80
CA LEU A 14 1.98 16.83 -47.00
C LEU A 14 1.82 16.05 -45.68
N LEU A 15 0.58 15.93 -45.18
CA LEU A 15 0.24 15.16 -43.97
C LEU A 15 0.20 13.64 -44.22
N CYS A 16 0.07 13.18 -45.47
CA CYS A 16 0.02 11.76 -45.81
C CYS A 16 1.40 11.07 -45.94
N PHE A 17 2.52 11.82 -45.96
CA PHE A 17 3.87 11.25 -46.06
C PHE A 17 4.52 10.92 -44.70
N ILE A 18 3.87 11.19 -43.56
CA ILE A 18 4.44 10.91 -42.22
C ILE A 18 4.11 9.48 -41.74
N THR A 19 3.28 8.70 -42.44
CA THR A 19 2.82 7.38 -41.95
C THR A 19 3.55 6.16 -42.52
N VAL A 20 4.65 6.32 -43.26
CA VAL A 20 5.48 5.17 -43.68
C VAL A 20 6.93 5.38 -43.28
N SER A 21 7.23 5.17 -42.00
CA SER A 21 8.58 4.93 -41.48
C SER A 21 8.53 4.13 -40.18
N ASN A 22 8.04 2.89 -40.25
CA ASN A 22 8.27 1.85 -39.25
C ASN A 22 8.97 0.66 -39.93
N ALA A 23 10.16 0.91 -40.47
CA ALA A 23 11.05 -0.12 -40.99
C ALA A 23 12.51 0.32 -40.84
N GLN A 24 12.93 0.64 -39.61
CA GLN A 24 14.35 0.64 -39.24
C GLN A 24 14.46 0.42 -37.74
N LYS A 25 14.99 -0.74 -37.37
CA LYS A 25 15.38 -1.11 -36.00
C LYS A 25 16.50 -0.17 -35.52
N PRO A 26 16.38 0.43 -34.31
CA PRO A 26 17.54 0.76 -33.50
C PRO A 26 17.55 -0.14 -32.26
N GLU A 27 18.59 -0.95 -32.17
CA GLU A 27 18.91 -1.86 -31.08
C GLU A 27 19.13 -1.16 -29.73
N HIS A 28 18.11 -0.63 -29.03
CA HIS A 28 18.30 -0.23 -27.61
C HIS A 28 17.05 -0.35 -26.70
N ALA A 29 15.97 -0.99 -27.17
CA ALA A 29 14.74 -1.19 -26.38
C ALA A 29 14.79 -2.37 -25.38
N GLY A 30 15.84 -3.19 -25.37
CA GLY A 30 15.88 -4.43 -24.57
C GLY A 30 16.02 -4.26 -23.04
N LYS A 31 16.40 -3.06 -22.55
CA LYS A 31 16.66 -2.84 -21.11
C LYS A 31 15.48 -2.19 -20.36
N LYS A 32 14.60 -1.42 -21.02
CA LYS A 32 13.46 -0.75 -20.36
C LYS A 32 12.29 -1.71 -20.10
N ASP A 33 11.93 -2.55 -21.08
CA ASP A 33 10.83 -3.51 -20.92
C ASP A 33 11.16 -4.65 -19.94
N LYS A 34 12.44 -4.99 -19.81
CA LYS A 34 12.91 -6.04 -18.88
C LYS A 34 12.80 -5.61 -17.42
N VAL A 35 12.97 -4.32 -17.14
CA VAL A 35 12.84 -3.74 -15.78
C VAL A 35 11.37 -3.56 -15.42
N GLU A 36 10.55 -3.05 -16.33
CA GLU A 36 9.11 -2.84 -16.08
C GLU A 36 8.35 -4.17 -15.90
N ASN A 37 8.71 -5.20 -16.67
CA ASN A 37 8.17 -6.55 -16.48
C ASN A 37 8.70 -7.26 -15.23
N LYS A 38 9.94 -7.00 -14.78
CA LYS A 38 10.44 -7.52 -13.49
C LYS A 38 9.71 -6.88 -12.31
N ILE A 39 9.49 -5.56 -12.33
CA ILE A 39 8.76 -4.84 -11.28
C ILE A 39 7.29 -5.29 -11.22
N LYS A 40 6.63 -5.51 -12.36
CA LYS A 40 5.26 -6.07 -12.40
C LYS A 40 5.21 -7.53 -11.89
N LYS A 41 6.20 -8.38 -12.25
CA LYS A 41 6.26 -9.76 -11.74
C LYS A 41 6.52 -9.84 -10.23
N GLU A 42 7.35 -8.97 -9.67
CA GLU A 42 7.60 -8.90 -8.23
C GLU A 42 6.41 -8.30 -7.47
N LYS A 43 5.74 -7.25 -8.01
CA LYS A 43 4.50 -6.71 -7.44
C LYS A 43 3.36 -7.72 -7.38
N LYS A 44 3.24 -8.62 -8.38
CA LYS A 44 2.20 -9.65 -8.41
C LYS A 44 2.51 -10.78 -7.41
N LYS A 45 3.76 -11.25 -7.35
CA LYS A 45 4.20 -12.26 -6.37
C LYS A 45 4.11 -11.77 -4.92
N GLY A 46 4.42 -10.50 -4.65
CA GLY A 46 4.32 -9.93 -3.30
C GLY A 46 2.88 -9.79 -2.80
N LYS A 47 1.95 -9.39 -3.68
CA LYS A 47 0.53 -9.22 -3.31
C LYS A 47 -0.19 -10.56 -3.12
N ASP A 48 0.09 -11.54 -4.00
CA ASP A 48 -0.53 -12.87 -3.93
C ASP A 48 -0.04 -13.70 -2.73
N ASN A 49 1.21 -13.53 -2.29
CA ASN A 49 1.72 -14.19 -1.09
C ASN A 49 1.11 -13.63 0.20
N VAL A 50 0.91 -12.31 0.26
CA VAL A 50 0.30 -11.67 1.43
C VAL A 50 -1.18 -12.07 1.57
N ASP A 51 -1.93 -12.12 0.46
CA ASP A 51 -3.34 -12.54 0.50
C ASP A 51 -3.51 -14.04 0.84
N LYS A 52 -2.58 -14.91 0.43
CA LYS A 52 -2.57 -16.33 0.82
C LYS A 52 -2.24 -16.52 2.30
N GLU A 53 -1.25 -15.81 2.84
CA GLU A 53 -0.92 -15.88 4.28
C GLU A 53 -2.08 -15.40 5.16
N ILE A 54 -2.81 -14.37 4.71
CA ILE A 54 -3.99 -13.86 5.43
C ILE A 54 -5.12 -14.90 5.46
N LYS A 55 -5.35 -15.62 4.35
CA LYS A 55 -6.38 -16.67 4.28
C LYS A 55 -6.03 -17.88 5.15
N GLU A 56 -4.78 -18.35 5.12
CA GLU A 56 -4.36 -19.48 5.96
C GLU A 56 -4.40 -19.15 7.46
N LYS A 57 -4.03 -17.92 7.84
CA LYS A 57 -4.11 -17.46 9.25
C LYS A 57 -5.55 -17.31 9.74
N LYS A 58 -6.50 -16.94 8.87
CA LYS A 58 -7.95 -16.92 9.19
C LYS A 58 -8.50 -18.33 9.44
N GLN A 59 -8.12 -19.31 8.62
CA GLN A 59 -8.57 -20.70 8.80
C GLN A 59 -8.00 -21.36 10.06
N LYS A 60 -6.76 -21.02 10.46
CA LYS A 60 -6.22 -21.45 11.76
C LYS A 60 -6.98 -20.83 12.95
N LYS A 61 -7.48 -19.59 12.80
CA LYS A 61 -8.28 -18.89 13.83
C LYS A 61 -9.61 -19.61 14.08
N GLU A 62 -10.28 -20.07 13.03
CA GLU A 62 -11.55 -20.80 13.13
C GLU A 62 -11.41 -22.20 13.77
N LYS A 63 -10.29 -22.89 13.53
CA LYS A 63 -10.02 -24.20 14.16
C LYS A 63 -9.70 -24.07 15.65
N ALA A 64 -8.86 -23.10 16.04
CA ALA A 64 -8.55 -22.84 17.44
C ALA A 64 -9.78 -22.43 18.24
N GLU A 65 -10.70 -21.66 17.64
CA GLU A 65 -11.93 -21.22 18.29
C GLU A 65 -12.91 -22.39 18.55
N LYS A 66 -12.91 -23.42 17.68
CA LYS A 66 -13.70 -24.65 17.87
C LYS A 66 -13.13 -25.59 18.92
N GLU A 67 -11.80 -25.71 19.03
CA GLU A 67 -11.15 -26.54 20.06
C GLU A 67 -11.34 -25.95 21.47
N ILE A 68 -11.24 -24.62 21.60
CA ILE A 68 -11.46 -23.91 22.87
C ILE A 68 -12.91 -24.05 23.37
N LYS A 69 -13.87 -24.19 22.45
CA LYS A 69 -15.29 -24.37 22.80
C LYS A 69 -15.55 -25.73 23.45
N LYS A 70 -14.84 -26.78 23.01
CA LYS A 70 -14.92 -28.12 23.62
C LYS A 70 -14.25 -28.19 25.00
N GLU A 71 -13.11 -27.53 25.18
CA GLU A 71 -12.41 -27.51 26.48
C GLU A 71 -13.17 -26.70 27.56
N LYS A 72 -14.04 -25.76 27.14
CA LYS A 72 -14.92 -24.96 28.02
C LYS A 72 -16.07 -25.76 28.62
N GLU A 73 -16.60 -26.77 27.91
CA GLU A 73 -17.70 -27.60 28.40
C GLU A 73 -17.24 -28.61 29.46
N GLU A 74 -16.01 -29.13 29.35
CA GLU A 74 -15.47 -30.08 30.33
C GLU A 74 -15.09 -29.44 31.67
N LYS A 75 -14.62 -28.18 31.68
CA LYS A 75 -14.17 -27.48 32.90
C LYS A 75 -15.27 -26.70 33.64
N ALA A 76 -16.47 -26.58 33.07
CA ALA A 76 -17.57 -25.85 33.70
C ALA A 76 -18.26 -26.65 34.83
N ASN A 77 -18.07 -27.97 34.90
CA ASN A 77 -18.77 -28.83 35.87
C ASN A 77 -18.07 -28.97 37.24
N GLU A 78 -16.88 -28.39 37.45
CA GLU A 78 -16.02 -28.76 38.59
C GLU A 78 -15.74 -27.64 39.62
N LEU A 79 -16.33 -26.45 39.50
CA LEU A 79 -15.96 -25.31 40.36
C LEU A 79 -17.16 -24.63 41.03
N ASN A 80 -17.68 -25.27 42.07
CA ASN A 80 -18.37 -24.60 43.19
C ASN A 80 -17.33 -24.39 44.28
N GLU A 81 -16.85 -23.16 44.52
CA GLU A 81 -16.44 -22.63 45.84
C GLU A 81 -16.17 -21.11 45.75
N GLU A 82 -16.49 -20.42 46.83
CA GLU A 82 -16.88 -19.02 46.93
C GLU A 82 -15.76 -17.99 46.73
N GLY A 83 -16.06 -16.98 45.90
CA GLY A 83 -15.27 -15.77 45.76
C GLY A 83 -16.02 -14.78 44.86
N LYS A 84 -16.83 -13.89 45.47
CA LYS A 84 -17.64 -12.90 44.74
C LYS A 84 -16.77 -11.80 44.13
N ALA A 85 -16.09 -12.11 43.02
CA ALA A 85 -15.49 -11.11 42.15
C ALA A 85 -16.60 -10.53 41.26
N TYR A 86 -17.16 -9.39 41.68
CA TYR A 86 -18.21 -8.68 40.95
C TYR A 86 -17.78 -8.37 39.52
N GLY A 87 -18.36 -9.09 38.57
CA GLY A 87 -18.33 -8.81 37.14
C GLY A 87 -19.49 -9.53 36.50
N LYS A 88 -20.65 -8.86 36.40
CA LYS A 88 -21.85 -9.40 35.76
C LYS A 88 -21.62 -9.59 34.25
N ASP A 89 -22.13 -10.69 33.74
CA ASP A 89 -21.64 -11.37 32.54
C ASP A 89 -22.04 -10.77 31.19
N LYS A 90 -21.11 -10.91 30.24
CA LYS A 90 -21.48 -11.36 28.90
C LYS A 90 -21.29 -12.89 28.88
N TYR A 91 -22.31 -13.65 28.50
CA TYR A 91 -22.28 -15.11 28.22
C TYR A 91 -22.25 -16.10 29.40
N GLY A 92 -22.75 -15.75 30.60
CA GLY A 92 -22.94 -16.72 31.69
C GLY A 92 -21.66 -17.20 32.40
N LEU A 93 -20.56 -16.45 32.30
CA LEU A 93 -19.30 -16.70 33.00
C LEU A 93 -19.14 -15.71 34.15
N GLU A 94 -19.33 -16.12 35.41
CA GLU A 94 -19.21 -15.23 36.57
C GLU A 94 -17.83 -15.31 37.27
N GLY A 95 -17.51 -14.31 38.08
CA GLY A 95 -16.39 -14.37 39.04
C GLY A 95 -14.99 -14.50 38.43
N LYS A 96 -14.21 -15.48 38.90
CA LYS A 96 -12.82 -15.73 38.49
C LYS A 96 -12.70 -16.06 36.99
N ALA A 97 -13.66 -16.83 36.45
CA ALA A 97 -13.69 -17.21 35.03
C ALA A 97 -13.93 -15.99 34.13
N TYR A 98 -14.82 -15.08 34.53
CA TYR A 98 -15.03 -13.80 33.85
C TYR A 98 -13.75 -12.97 33.77
N GLY A 99 -13.06 -12.81 34.92
CA GLY A 99 -11.83 -12.04 35.01
C GLY A 99 -10.73 -12.62 34.11
N GLN A 100 -10.58 -13.94 34.09
CA GLN A 100 -9.62 -14.62 33.23
C GLN A 100 -9.94 -14.45 31.74
N GLU A 101 -11.20 -14.62 31.34
CA GLU A 101 -11.61 -14.44 29.95
C GLU A 101 -11.42 -12.99 29.48
N ARG A 102 -11.75 -12.00 30.33
CA ARG A 102 -11.51 -10.58 30.01
C ARG A 102 -10.03 -10.26 29.87
N ALA A 103 -9.18 -10.79 30.75
CA ALA A 103 -7.73 -10.64 30.65
C ALA A 103 -7.19 -11.29 29.37
N ARG A 104 -7.69 -12.48 29.02
CA ARG A 104 -7.35 -13.18 27.77
C ARG A 104 -7.74 -12.36 26.55
N GLN A 105 -8.97 -11.83 26.52
CA GLN A 105 -9.44 -10.96 25.43
C GLN A 105 -8.60 -9.69 25.31
N ALA A 106 -8.26 -9.04 26.43
CA ALA A 106 -7.42 -7.86 26.43
C ALA A 106 -6.01 -8.15 25.86
N LYS A 107 -5.40 -9.29 26.21
CA LYS A 107 -4.12 -9.73 25.63
C LYS A 107 -4.23 -9.97 24.12
N LEU A 108 -5.25 -10.71 23.69
CA LEU A 108 -5.50 -10.98 22.26
C LEU A 108 -5.71 -9.68 21.47
N GLN A 109 -6.51 -8.75 22.00
CA GLN A 109 -6.72 -7.44 21.37
C GLN A 109 -5.44 -6.62 21.30
N LYS A 110 -4.61 -6.64 22.37
CA LYS A 110 -3.31 -5.96 22.38
C LYS A 110 -2.40 -6.52 21.28
N GLU A 111 -2.29 -7.85 21.19
CA GLU A 111 -1.49 -8.51 20.15
C GLU A 111 -2.00 -8.20 18.73
N GLU A 112 -3.32 -8.19 18.54
CA GLU A 112 -3.93 -7.82 17.26
C GLU A 112 -3.62 -6.37 16.89
N ASN A 113 -3.74 -5.43 17.83
CA ASN A 113 -3.43 -4.02 17.60
C ASN A 113 -1.95 -3.82 17.24
N VAL A 114 -1.02 -4.53 17.90
CA VAL A 114 0.41 -4.48 17.58
C VAL A 114 0.66 -4.98 16.15
N ARG A 115 0.04 -6.10 15.75
CA ARG A 115 0.16 -6.64 14.39
C ARG A 115 -0.43 -5.71 13.33
N GLN A 116 -1.58 -5.11 13.60
CA GLN A 116 -2.21 -4.14 12.70
C GLN A 116 -1.35 -2.88 12.54
N LEU A 117 -0.76 -2.40 13.64
CA LEU A 117 0.17 -1.28 13.64
C LEU A 117 1.41 -1.60 12.79
N GLU A 118 2.01 -2.77 12.98
CA GLU A 118 3.17 -3.23 12.20
C GLU A 118 2.86 -3.30 10.70
N SER A 119 1.75 -3.96 10.31
CA SER A 119 1.34 -4.01 8.91
C SER A 119 1.08 -2.62 8.31
N SER A 120 0.55 -1.69 9.11
CA SER A 120 0.29 -0.32 8.66
C SER A 120 1.58 0.47 8.47
N ILE A 121 2.57 0.27 9.34
CA ILE A 121 3.90 0.87 9.22
C ILE A 121 4.57 0.36 7.94
N GLU A 122 4.63 -0.96 7.73
CA GLU A 122 5.27 -1.56 6.54
C GLU A 122 4.63 -1.07 5.23
N LYS A 123 3.30 -1.04 5.17
CA LYS A 123 2.56 -0.51 4.01
C LYS A 123 2.84 0.97 3.81
N GLY A 124 2.91 1.75 4.90
CA GLY A 124 3.24 3.17 4.85
C GLY A 124 4.66 3.40 4.31
N GLU A 125 5.63 2.62 4.76
CA GLU A 125 7.02 2.68 4.31
C GLU A 125 7.17 2.35 2.84
N SER A 126 6.60 1.23 2.40
CA SER A 126 6.66 0.84 0.99
C SER A 126 6.04 1.92 0.09
N LYS A 127 4.91 2.50 0.49
CA LYS A 127 4.26 3.59 -0.26
C LYS A 127 5.09 4.87 -0.28
N ALA A 128 5.68 5.26 0.85
CA ALA A 128 6.51 6.45 0.94
C ALA A 128 7.77 6.31 0.05
N ASN A 129 8.44 5.16 0.12
CA ASN A 129 9.62 4.86 -0.71
C ASN A 129 9.27 4.86 -2.21
N ASP A 130 8.21 4.15 -2.62
CA ASP A 130 7.73 4.14 -4.01
C ASP A 130 7.40 5.56 -4.50
N ALA A 131 6.80 6.40 -3.65
CA ALA A 131 6.45 7.78 -3.99
C ALA A 131 7.69 8.67 -4.11
N ARG A 132 8.66 8.55 -3.19
CA ARG A 132 9.96 9.24 -3.22
C ARG A 132 10.71 8.98 -4.52
N GLU A 133 10.80 7.71 -4.93
CA GLU A 133 11.47 7.33 -6.18
C GLU A 133 10.77 7.94 -7.40
N ARG A 134 9.44 7.86 -7.45
CA ARG A 134 8.64 8.46 -8.54
C ARG A 134 8.82 9.97 -8.60
N LEU A 135 8.83 10.65 -7.46
CA LEU A 135 9.06 12.10 -7.37
C LEU A 135 10.46 12.46 -7.87
N LYS A 136 11.49 11.70 -7.49
CA LYS A 136 12.86 11.92 -7.99
C LYS A 136 12.91 11.82 -9.52
N VAL A 137 12.34 10.75 -10.08
CA VAL A 137 12.26 10.54 -11.53
C VAL A 137 11.45 11.65 -12.22
N ALA A 138 10.34 12.08 -11.62
CA ALA A 138 9.52 13.17 -12.17
C ALA A 138 10.28 14.50 -12.19
N LYS A 139 10.97 14.86 -11.11
CA LYS A 139 11.82 16.06 -11.01
C LYS A 139 12.93 16.05 -12.07
N GLU A 140 13.64 14.94 -12.20
CA GLU A 140 14.71 14.80 -13.20
C GLU A 140 14.18 14.92 -14.63
N LYS A 141 13.05 14.26 -14.94
CA LYS A 141 12.40 14.38 -16.25
C LYS A 141 11.93 15.80 -16.54
N LEU A 142 11.36 16.50 -15.57
CA LEU A 142 10.89 17.87 -15.72
C LEU A 142 12.06 18.83 -15.99
N LYS A 143 13.15 18.70 -15.21
CA LYS A 143 14.40 19.45 -15.43
C LYS A 143 15.02 19.17 -16.81
N ALA A 144 15.03 17.90 -17.25
CA ALA A 144 15.53 17.55 -18.57
C ALA A 144 14.68 18.16 -19.70
N LYS A 145 13.34 18.17 -19.56
CA LYS A 145 12.44 18.82 -20.52
C LYS A 145 12.68 20.33 -20.61
N LYS A 146 12.90 21.01 -19.48
CA LYS A 146 13.25 22.44 -19.44
C LYS A 146 14.55 22.70 -20.18
N LYS A 147 15.61 21.93 -19.86
CA LYS A 147 16.92 22.04 -20.53
C LYS A 147 16.86 21.78 -22.04
N GLN A 148 15.95 20.90 -22.48
CA GLN A 148 15.72 20.60 -23.90
C GLN A 148 14.82 21.65 -24.60
N GLY A 149 14.37 22.70 -23.90
CA GLY A 149 13.46 23.70 -24.45
C GLY A 149 12.06 23.16 -24.80
N LYS A 150 11.69 21.98 -24.29
CA LYS A 150 10.40 21.33 -24.61
C LYS A 150 9.21 21.88 -23.83
N ILE A 151 9.47 22.70 -22.82
CA ILE A 151 8.47 23.32 -21.95
C ILE A 151 8.88 24.77 -21.71
N SER A 152 7.90 25.67 -21.62
CA SER A 152 8.09 27.05 -21.19
C SER A 152 8.40 27.13 -19.70
N ASP A 153 8.97 28.25 -19.25
CA ASP A 153 9.27 28.50 -17.84
C ASP A 153 8.01 28.46 -16.97
N GLU A 154 6.93 29.11 -17.41
CA GLU A 154 5.65 29.10 -16.67
C GLU A 154 5.09 27.69 -16.48
N ASN A 155 5.19 26.84 -17.50
CA ASN A 155 4.72 25.45 -17.40
C ASN A 155 5.66 24.61 -16.53
N TYR A 156 6.96 24.88 -16.54
CA TYR A 156 7.90 24.25 -15.64
C TYR A 156 7.59 24.58 -14.17
N ASP A 157 7.34 25.85 -13.86
CA ASP A 157 7.08 26.30 -12.50
C ASP A 157 5.78 25.69 -11.95
N LYS A 158 4.70 25.69 -12.75
CA LYS A 158 3.43 25.05 -12.39
C LYS A 158 3.57 23.56 -12.12
N GLU A 159 4.31 22.83 -12.96
CA GLU A 159 4.53 21.39 -12.73
C GLU A 159 5.48 21.12 -11.56
N MET A 160 6.46 22.00 -11.32
CA MET A 160 7.34 21.88 -10.17
C MET A 160 6.56 22.09 -8.86
N GLU A 161 5.69 23.09 -8.81
CA GLU A 161 4.85 23.36 -7.63
C GLU A 161 3.96 22.16 -7.29
N ARG A 162 3.37 21.49 -8.30
CA ARG A 162 2.61 20.25 -8.08
C ARG A 162 3.47 19.12 -7.53
N ILE A 163 4.69 18.96 -8.05
CA ILE A 163 5.64 17.96 -7.57
C ILE A 163 6.02 18.25 -6.11
N GLU A 164 6.24 19.52 -5.74
CA GLU A 164 6.55 19.93 -4.38
C GLU A 164 5.37 19.74 -3.42
N ALA A 165 4.14 20.00 -3.87
CA ALA A 165 2.94 19.71 -3.08
C ALA A 165 2.86 18.22 -2.74
N VAL A 166 3.06 17.34 -3.72
CA VAL A 166 3.07 15.88 -3.50
C VAL A 166 4.25 15.46 -2.61
N GLU A 167 5.43 16.11 -2.73
CA GLU A 167 6.56 15.82 -1.84
C GLU A 167 6.25 16.14 -0.37
N LYS A 168 5.55 17.25 -0.09
CA LYS A 168 5.10 17.58 1.28
C LYS A 168 4.14 16.52 1.85
N GLU A 169 3.28 15.94 1.00
CA GLU A 169 2.39 14.85 1.41
C GLU A 169 3.17 13.57 1.73
N VAL A 170 4.18 13.24 0.91
CA VAL A 170 5.07 12.09 1.15
C VAL A 170 5.86 12.27 2.45
N ASP A 171 6.43 13.44 2.68
CA ASP A 171 7.12 13.75 3.94
C ASP A 171 6.18 13.65 5.16
N THR A 172 4.91 14.03 4.99
CA THR A 172 3.90 13.87 6.05
C THR A 172 3.59 12.40 6.32
N LEU A 173 3.52 11.56 5.28
CA LEU A 173 3.38 10.12 5.41
C LEU A 173 4.58 9.50 6.13
N GLU A 174 5.81 9.86 5.75
CA GLU A 174 7.04 9.40 6.41
C GLU A 174 7.07 9.78 7.90
N LYS A 175 6.65 11.00 8.25
CA LYS A 175 6.51 11.42 9.65
C LYS A 175 5.50 10.56 10.41
N LYS A 176 4.35 10.23 9.81
CA LYS A 176 3.33 9.36 10.44
C LYS A 176 3.88 7.94 10.66
N VAL A 177 4.56 7.39 9.66
CA VAL A 177 5.25 6.09 9.75
C VAL A 177 6.29 6.09 10.86
N LYS A 178 7.13 7.13 10.95
CA LYS A 178 8.13 7.29 12.02
C LYS A 178 7.50 7.33 13.40
N LYS A 179 6.39 8.08 13.57
CA LYS A 179 5.60 8.09 14.81
C LYS A 179 5.05 6.69 15.13
N GLY A 180 4.52 5.99 14.13
CA GLY A 180 4.06 4.60 14.27
C GLY A 180 5.16 3.67 14.79
N LYS A 181 6.37 3.76 14.25
CA LYS A 181 7.53 2.99 14.73
C LYS A 181 7.90 3.27 16.18
N GLN A 182 7.84 4.55 16.59
CA GLN A 182 8.09 4.93 17.98
C GLN A 182 7.03 4.35 18.92
N LEU A 183 5.75 4.35 18.51
CA LEU A 183 4.67 3.73 19.28
C LEU A 183 4.87 2.22 19.41
N LYS A 184 5.25 1.53 18.32
CA LYS A 184 5.58 0.10 18.35
C LYS A 184 6.67 -0.20 19.38
N LYS A 185 7.76 0.59 19.38
CA LYS A 185 8.88 0.43 20.33
C LYS A 185 8.48 0.63 21.79
N LYS A 186 7.45 1.44 22.07
CA LYS A 186 6.93 1.63 23.44
C LYS A 186 5.97 0.52 23.89
N GLN A 187 5.44 -0.28 22.95
CA GLN A 187 4.51 -1.37 23.24
C GLN A 187 5.17 -2.76 23.28
N SER A 188 6.36 -2.89 22.68
CA SER A 188 7.30 -4.00 22.87
C SER A 188 8.05 -3.85 24.18
#